data_AF-A0A091CDE1-F1
#
_entry.id   AF-A0A091CDE1-F1
#
_cell.length_a   1.000
_cell.length_b   1.000
_cell.length_c   1.000
_cell.angle_alpha   90.00
_cell.angle_beta   90.00
_cell.angle_gamma   90.00
#
_symmetry.space_group_name_H-M   'P 1'
#
loop_
_entity.id
_entity.type
_entity.pdbx_description
1 polymer ?
#
loop_
_entity_poly.entity_id
_entity_poly.type
_entity_poly.pdbx_seq_one_letter_code
_entity_poly.pdbx_strand_id
1 'polypeptide(L)'
;MLFSGLFKLRTNITAFPIQIRQFAQILAGSMVGSSFTREVATSLVSFFIPAMLLIIIYLLISYFYAQINKHKNWLDFTSALFASCPAGATDIALISADYGVNMNSVAMIQIARLIHAVGIMPLLYQFVSFLL
;
A
#
# COMPACT_ATOMS: atom_id res chain seq x y z
N MET A 1 -11.49 4.87 2.86
CA MET A 1 -11.55 5.50 1.52
C MET A 1 -12.97 5.53 0.96
N LEU A 2 -13.72 4.42 0.95
CA LEU A 2 -15.13 4.44 0.54
C LEU A 2 -15.96 5.46 1.34
N PHE A 3 -15.87 5.44 2.68
CA PHE A 3 -16.55 6.42 3.52
C PHE A 3 -16.15 7.87 3.20
N SER A 4 -14.84 8.19 3.10
CA SER A 4 -14.42 9.57 2.79
C SER A 4 -14.74 9.98 1.34
N GLY A 5 -14.75 9.04 0.40
CA GLY A 5 -15.14 9.28 -0.99
C GLY A 5 -16.64 9.57 -1.10
N LEU A 6 -17.47 8.74 -0.47
CA LEU A 6 -18.93 8.95 -0.39
C LEU A 6 -19.26 10.27 0.32
N PHE A 7 -18.55 10.56 1.41
CA PHE A 7 -18.68 11.80 2.16
C PHE A 7 -18.34 13.00 1.27
N LYS A 8 -17.19 13.01 0.59
CA LYS A 8 -16.81 14.09 -0.34
C LYS A 8 -17.81 14.30 -1.48
N LEU A 9 -18.38 13.22 -2.02
CA LEU A 9 -19.42 13.30 -3.05
C LEU A 9 -20.74 13.89 -2.51
N ARG A 10 -21.08 13.64 -1.25
CA ARG A 10 -22.29 14.14 -0.59
C ARG A 10 -22.19 15.60 -0.14
N THR A 11 -21.03 16.05 0.33
CA THR A 11 -20.86 17.39 0.93
C THR A 11 -20.06 18.38 0.08
N ASN A 12 -19.53 17.99 -1.08
CA ASN A 12 -18.72 18.84 -1.98
C ASN A 12 -17.54 19.55 -1.26
N ILE A 13 -17.04 18.97 -0.16
CA ILE A 13 -15.94 19.53 0.62
C ILE A 13 -14.63 19.26 -0.11
N THR A 14 -13.88 20.33 -0.36
CA THR A 14 -12.53 20.28 -0.94
C THR A 14 -11.52 19.64 0.02
N ALA A 15 -10.37 19.24 -0.52
CA ALA A 15 -9.35 18.51 0.24
C ALA A 15 -9.00 19.20 1.58
N PHE A 16 -8.84 18.40 2.64
CA PHE A 16 -8.41 18.92 3.94
C PHE A 16 -7.04 19.62 3.82
N PRO A 17 -6.82 20.73 4.54
CA PRO A 17 -5.54 21.42 4.53
C PRO A 17 -4.40 20.49 4.97
N ILE A 18 -3.26 20.62 4.31
CA ILE A 18 -2.10 19.74 4.50
C ILE A 18 -1.64 19.73 5.97
N GLN A 19 -1.79 20.84 6.69
CA GLN A 19 -1.39 20.96 8.09
C GLN A 19 -2.15 19.98 8.99
N ILE A 20 -3.47 19.80 8.76
CA ILE A 20 -4.29 18.87 9.57
C ILE A 20 -3.84 17.43 9.33
N ARG A 21 -3.55 17.07 8.07
CA ARG A 21 -3.04 15.74 7.72
C ARG A 21 -1.68 15.47 8.37
N GLN A 22 -0.77 16.44 8.34
CA GLN A 22 0.54 16.32 8.97
C GLN A 22 0.41 16.14 10.49
N PHE A 23 -0.44 16.93 11.14
CA PHE A 23 -0.66 16.80 12.59
C PHE A 23 -1.23 15.43 12.95
N ALA A 24 -2.21 14.92 12.19
CA ALA A 24 -2.74 13.58 12.38
C ALA A 24 -1.68 12.48 12.16
N GLN A 25 -0.80 12.63 11.18
CA GLN A 25 0.31 11.71 10.94
C GLN A 25 1.35 11.73 12.07
N ILE A 26 1.65 12.91 12.63
CA ILE A 26 2.55 13.04 13.79
C ILE A 26 1.95 12.32 15.00
N LEU A 27 0.67 12.52 15.29
CA LEU A 27 -0.01 11.84 16.40
C LEU A 27 -0.03 10.33 16.19
N ALA A 28 -0.44 9.85 15.02
CA ALA A 28 -0.43 8.42 14.70
C ALA A 28 0.98 7.82 14.81
N GLY A 29 1.99 8.53 14.31
CA GLY A 29 3.39 8.14 14.43
C GLY A 29 3.87 8.08 15.88
N SER A 30 3.48 9.05 16.71
CA SER A 30 3.81 9.06 18.14
C SER A 30 3.16 7.90 18.91
N MET A 31 1.93 7.51 18.57
CA MET A 31 1.26 6.35 19.16
C MET A 31 2.03 5.07 18.85
N VAL A 32 2.35 4.82 17.58
CA VAL A 32 3.13 3.64 17.17
C VAL A 32 4.54 3.67 17.78
N GLY A 33 5.18 4.85 17.79
CA GLY A 33 6.51 5.03 18.37
C GLY A 33 6.56 4.82 19.89
N SER A 34 5.49 5.17 20.61
CA SER A 34 5.40 4.95 22.05
C SER A 34 5.36 3.47 22.44
N SER A 35 4.93 2.59 21.52
CA SER A 35 4.94 1.13 21.71
C SER A 35 6.33 0.51 21.54
N PHE A 36 7.34 1.29 21.15
CA PHE A 36 8.67 0.80 20.88
C PHE A 36 9.48 0.65 22.17
N THR A 37 9.61 -0.58 22.68
CA THR A 37 10.37 -0.89 23.89
C THR A 37 11.78 -1.40 23.57
N ARG A 38 12.62 -1.50 24.60
CA ARG A 38 13.98 -2.05 24.46
C ARG A 38 13.94 -3.52 24.02
N GLU A 39 12.95 -4.30 24.44
CA GLU A 39 12.79 -5.68 23.98
C GLU A 39 12.52 -5.74 22.47
N VAL A 40 11.63 -4.87 21.96
CA VAL A 40 11.32 -4.78 20.52
C VAL A 40 12.57 -4.46 19.70
N ALA A 41 13.42 -3.54 20.19
CA ALA A 41 14.67 -3.19 19.54
C ALA A 41 15.65 -4.37 19.42
N THR A 42 15.77 -5.20 20.46
CA THR A 42 16.58 -6.43 20.40
C THR A 42 15.98 -7.49 19.48
N SER A 43 14.65 -7.65 19.46
CA SER A 43 13.98 -8.58 18.56
C SER A 43 14.13 -8.18 17.10
N LEU A 44 14.20 -6.89 16.77
CA LEU A 44 14.39 -6.39 15.41
C LEU A 44 15.62 -6.97 14.70
N VAL A 45 16.72 -7.20 15.44
CA VAL A 45 17.93 -7.82 14.89
C VAL A 45 17.65 -9.26 14.46
N SER A 46 16.85 -10.00 15.22
CA SER A 46 16.43 -11.36 14.84
C SER A 46 15.48 -11.37 13.64
N PHE A 47 14.72 -10.29 13.42
CA PHE A 47 13.84 -10.13 12.27
C PHE A 47 14.55 -9.72 10.98
N PHE A 48 15.85 -9.38 11.03
CA PHE A 48 16.59 -8.94 9.84
C PHE A 48 16.57 -9.98 8.71
N ILE A 49 16.83 -11.24 9.05
CA ILE A 49 16.84 -12.34 8.06
C ILE A 49 15.43 -12.56 7.47
N PRO A 50 14.36 -12.73 8.27
CA PRO A 50 12.98 -12.78 7.76
C PRO A 50 12.59 -11.59 6.90
N ALA A 51 12.97 -10.37 7.28
CA ALA A 51 12.64 -9.15 6.56
C ALA A 51 13.33 -9.11 5.18
N MET A 52 14.63 -9.43 5.12
CA MET A 52 15.35 -9.52 3.85
C MET A 52 14.77 -10.57 2.91
N LEU A 53 14.42 -11.74 3.45
CA LEU A 53 13.77 -12.81 2.69
C LEU A 53 12.41 -12.37 2.14
N LEU A 54 11.60 -11.69 2.95
CA LEU A 54 10.33 -11.10 2.53
C LEU A 54 10.51 -10.11 1.38
N ILE A 55 11.48 -9.21 1.47
CA ILE A 55 11.77 -8.22 0.42
C ILE A 55 12.16 -8.92 -0.88
N ILE A 56 13.07 -9.91 -0.83
CA ILE A 56 13.51 -10.64 -2.01
C ILE A 56 12.34 -11.39 -2.67
N ILE A 57 11.55 -12.11 -1.89
CA ILE A 57 10.38 -12.83 -2.39
C ILE A 57 9.39 -11.86 -3.02
N TYR A 58 9.15 -10.70 -2.39
CA TYR A 58 8.24 -9.70 -2.91
C TYR A 58 8.71 -9.12 -4.25
N LEU A 59 9.99 -8.80 -4.36
CA LEU A 59 10.59 -8.32 -5.61
C LEU A 59 10.47 -9.37 -6.72
N LEU A 60 10.72 -10.65 -6.40
CA LEU A 60 10.54 -11.74 -7.35
C LEU A 60 9.08 -11.87 -7.80
N ILE A 61 8.12 -11.87 -6.87
CA ILE A 61 6.70 -11.94 -7.20
C ILE A 61 6.28 -10.76 -8.08
N SER A 62 6.73 -9.55 -7.77
CA SER A 62 6.43 -8.34 -8.55
C SER A 62 7.02 -8.43 -9.96
N TYR A 63 8.24 -8.95 -10.09
CA TYR A 63 8.88 -9.19 -11.37
C TYR A 63 8.14 -10.25 -12.21
N PHE A 64 7.78 -11.39 -11.61
CA PHE A 64 7.01 -12.43 -12.29
C PHE A 64 5.62 -11.93 -12.71
N TYR A 65 4.95 -11.17 -11.84
CA TYR A 65 3.69 -10.52 -12.16
C TYR A 65 3.83 -9.60 -13.37
N ALA A 66 4.88 -8.78 -13.41
CA ALA A 66 5.14 -7.90 -14.55
C ALA A 66 5.43 -8.67 -15.86
N GLN A 67 6.18 -9.78 -15.79
CA GLN A 67 6.43 -10.65 -16.94
C GLN A 67 5.15 -11.30 -17.49
N ILE A 68 4.27 -11.79 -16.59
CA ILE A 68 3.00 -12.41 -16.99
C ILE A 68 2.09 -11.38 -17.69
N ASN A 69 1.99 -10.17 -17.14
CA ASN A 69 1.17 -9.11 -17.72
C ASN A 69 1.70 -8.64 -19.08
N LYS A 70 3.03 -8.59 -19.24
CA LYS A 70 3.68 -8.32 -20.53
C LYS A 70 3.27 -9.36 -21.57
N HIS A 71 3.28 -10.64 -21.21
CA HIS A 71 2.91 -11.71 -22.16
C HIS A 71 1.42 -11.67 -22.53
N LYS A 72 0.55 -11.30 -21.58
CA LYS A 72 -0.91 -11.17 -21.81
C LYS A 72 -1.35 -9.86 -22.46
N ASN A 73 -0.43 -8.91 -22.70
CA ASN A 73 -0.72 -7.56 -23.19
C ASN A 73 -1.80 -6.80 -22.37
N TRP A 74 -1.89 -7.05 -21.07
CA TRP A 74 -2.85 -6.35 -20.18
C TRP A 74 -2.30 -5.03 -19.66
N LEU A 75 -1.02 -5.02 -19.28
CA LEU A 75 -0.28 -3.86 -18.80
C LEU A 75 1.15 -3.95 -19.34
N ASP A 76 1.75 -2.80 -19.62
CA ASP A 76 3.18 -2.72 -19.91
C ASP A 76 3.99 -3.18 -18.69
N PHE A 77 5.19 -3.71 -18.92
CA PHE A 77 6.04 -4.27 -17.88
C PHE A 77 6.28 -3.29 -16.73
N THR A 78 6.59 -2.03 -17.07
CA THR A 78 6.84 -0.97 -16.08
C THR A 78 5.56 -0.61 -15.31
N SER A 79 4.40 -0.60 -15.98
CA SER A 79 3.10 -0.37 -15.33
C SER A 79 2.80 -1.46 -14.32
N ALA A 80 2.98 -2.73 -14.70
CA ALA A 80 2.69 -3.88 -13.85
C ALA A 80 3.67 -3.96 -12.66
N LEU A 81 4.93 -3.61 -12.87
CA LEU A 81 5.93 -3.52 -11.80
C LEU A 81 5.57 -2.42 -10.79
N PHE A 82 5.23 -1.22 -11.26
CA PHE A 82 4.80 -0.12 -10.39
C PHE A 82 3.47 -0.41 -9.68
N ALA A 83 2.52 -1.05 -10.36
CA ALA A 83 1.25 -1.44 -9.76
C ALA A 83 1.40 -2.50 -8.66
N SER A 84 2.41 -3.37 -8.77
CA SER A 84 2.68 -4.43 -7.78
C SER A 84 3.62 -3.99 -6.66
N CYS A 85 4.34 -2.88 -6.78
CA CYS A 85 5.32 -2.43 -5.79
C CYS A 85 4.64 -1.95 -4.48
N PRO A 86 5.22 -2.24 -3.29
CA PRO A 86 4.64 -1.87 -2.01
C PRO A 86 5.16 -0.49 -1.58
N ALA A 87 4.76 0.56 -2.30
CA ALA A 87 5.05 1.93 -1.88
C ALA A 87 3.75 2.74 -1.75
N GLY A 88 3.89 4.02 -1.37
CA GLY A 88 2.77 4.95 -1.31
C GLY A 88 2.09 5.06 -2.67
N ALA A 89 0.77 4.86 -2.72
CA ALA A 89 0.01 4.91 -3.97
C ALA A 89 0.22 6.24 -4.72
N THR A 90 0.40 7.34 -3.98
CA THR A 90 0.67 8.67 -4.52
C THR A 90 2.09 8.78 -5.11
N ASP A 91 3.10 8.26 -4.41
CA ASP A 91 4.49 8.32 -4.86
C ASP A 91 4.68 7.49 -6.14
N ILE A 92 4.08 6.30 -6.19
CA ILE A 92 4.10 5.43 -7.37
C ILE A 92 3.39 6.09 -8.55
N ALA A 93 2.27 6.77 -8.32
CA ALA A 93 1.56 7.47 -9.40
C ALA A 93 2.40 8.62 -9.98
N LEU A 94 3.10 9.39 -9.13
CA LEU A 94 4.00 10.47 -9.57
C LEU A 94 5.19 9.91 -10.35
N ILE A 95 5.89 8.90 -9.80
CA ILE A 95 7.01 8.26 -10.48
C ILE A 95 6.55 7.63 -11.81
N SER A 96 5.36 7.03 -11.86
CA SER A 96 4.84 6.49 -13.12
C SER A 96 4.61 7.56 -14.19
N ALA A 97 4.22 8.77 -13.79
CA ALA A 97 4.06 9.89 -14.71
C ALA A 97 5.42 10.34 -15.27
N ASP A 98 6.46 10.39 -14.42
CA ASP A 98 7.83 10.74 -14.84
C ASP A 98 8.41 9.73 -15.84
N TYR A 99 8.03 8.45 -15.72
CA TYR A 99 8.45 7.38 -16.63
C TYR A 99 7.58 7.23 -17.89
N GLY A 100 6.62 8.14 -18.12
CA GLY A 100 5.71 8.09 -19.28
C GLY A 100 4.75 6.91 -19.28
N VAL A 101 4.54 6.30 -18.11
CA VAL A 101 3.69 5.13 -17.91
C VAL A 101 2.24 5.58 -17.66
N ASN A 102 1.27 4.73 -18.01
CA ASN A 102 -0.15 5.04 -17.77
C ASN A 102 -0.45 5.10 -16.26
N MET A 103 -0.38 6.30 -15.71
CA MET A 103 -0.60 6.57 -14.28
C MET A 103 -2.00 6.15 -13.81
N ASN A 104 -3.00 6.23 -14.68
CA ASN A 104 -4.38 5.91 -14.33
C ASN A 104 -4.52 4.42 -14.02
N SER A 105 -3.97 3.56 -14.87
CA SER A 105 -4.02 2.10 -14.66
C SER A 105 -3.29 1.70 -13.37
N VAL A 106 -2.12 2.29 -13.10
CA VAL A 106 -1.35 2.03 -11.88
C VAL A 106 -2.10 2.51 -10.64
N ALA A 107 -2.66 3.73 -10.67
CA ALA A 107 -3.43 4.29 -9.57
C ALA A 107 -4.67 3.46 -9.24
N MET A 108 -5.38 2.94 -10.25
CA MET A 108 -6.57 2.10 -10.04
C MET A 108 -6.24 0.80 -9.31
N ILE A 109 -5.15 0.12 -9.70
CA ILE A 109 -4.69 -1.09 -9.01
C ILE A 109 -4.26 -0.77 -7.57
N GLN A 110 -3.58 0.35 -7.36
CA GLN A 110 -3.14 0.78 -6.03
C GLN A 110 -4.33 1.13 -5.11
N ILE A 111 -5.41 1.71 -5.66
CA ILE A 111 -6.66 1.94 -4.93
C ILE A 111 -7.33 0.60 -4.59
N ALA A 112 -7.42 -0.33 -5.54
CA ALA A 112 -7.98 -1.66 -5.31
C ALA A 112 -7.22 -2.42 -4.19
N ARG A 113 -5.89 -2.34 -4.19
CA ARG A 113 -5.03 -2.90 -3.14
C ARG A 113 -5.35 -2.32 -1.76
N LEU A 114 -5.56 -1.01 -1.67
CA LEU A 114 -5.94 -0.31 -0.44
C LEU A 114 -7.32 -0.75 0.07
N ILE A 115 -8.30 -0.88 -0.84
CA ILE A 115 -9.64 -1.38 -0.49
C ILE A 115 -9.55 -2.82 0.02
N HIS A 116 -8.77 -3.67 -0.66
CA HIS A 116 -8.55 -5.04 -0.21
C HIS A 116 -7.88 -5.11 1.16
N ALA A 117 -6.78 -4.38 1.37
CA ALA A 117 -6.01 -4.42 2.61
C ALA A 117 -6.79 -3.88 3.83
N VAL A 118 -7.58 -2.82 3.65
CA VAL A 118 -8.29 -2.18 4.77
C VAL A 118 -9.71 -2.71 4.94
N GLY A 119 -10.38 -3.09 3.85
CA GLY A 119 -11.76 -3.55 3.86
C GLY A 119 -11.91 -5.06 3.96
N ILE A 120 -11.20 -5.80 3.11
CA ILE A 120 -11.41 -7.25 2.92
C ILE A 120 -10.54 -8.07 3.88
N MET A 121 -9.26 -7.71 4.00
CA MET A 121 -8.30 -8.44 4.83
C MET A 121 -8.74 -8.62 6.30
N PRO A 122 -9.25 -7.60 7.02
CA PRO A 122 -9.70 -7.80 8.40
C PRO A 122 -10.93 -8.71 8.49
N LEU A 123 -11.85 -8.65 7.52
CA LEU A 123 -13.02 -9.52 7.46
C LEU A 123 -12.60 -10.98 7.23
N LEU A 124 -11.64 -11.20 6.33
CA LEU A 124 -11.04 -12.52 6.10
C LEU A 124 -10.39 -13.07 7.37
N TYR A 125 -9.60 -12.25 8.08
CA TYR A 125 -8.98 -12.65 9.33
C TYR A 125 -10.02 -13.06 10.38
N GLN A 126 -11.08 -12.27 10.56
CA GLN A 126 -12.17 -12.60 11.48
C GLN A 126 -12.90 -13.89 11.09
N PHE A 127 -13.17 -14.07 9.79
CA PHE A 127 -13.82 -15.28 9.28
C PHE A 127 -12.98 -16.54 9.53
N VAL A 128 -11.68 -16.48 9.21
CA VAL A 128 -10.76 -17.60 9.46
C VAL A 128 -10.64 -17.88 10.95
N SER A 129 -10.54 -16.85 11.78
CA SER A 129 -10.50 -16.98 13.25
C SER A 129 -11.80 -17.48 13.86
N PHE A 130 -12.94 -17.37 13.16
CA PHE A 130 -14.22 -17.93 13.60
C PHE A 130 -14.34 -19.42 13.23
N LEU A 131 -13.68 -19.84 12.14
CA LEU A 131 -13.71 -21.22 11.66
C LEU A 131 -12.72 -22.14 12.40
N LEU A 132 -11.60 -21.58 12.88
CA LEU A 132 -10.57 -22.23 13.69
C LEU A 132 -10.93 -22.20 15.18
#